data_AF-A0A450VV88-F1
#
_entry.id   AF-A0A450VV88-F1
#
_cell.length_a   1.000
_cell.length_b   1.000
_cell.length_c   1.000
_cell.angle_alpha   90.00
_cell.angle_beta   90.00
_cell.angle_gamma   90.00
#
_symmetry.space_group_name_H-M   'P 1'
#
loop_
_entity.id
_entity.type
_entity.pdbx_description
1 polymer ?
#
loop_
_entity_poly.entity_id
_entity_poly.type
_entity_poly.pdbx_seq_one_letter_code
_entity_poly.pdbx_strand_id
1 'polypeptide(L)'
;HGQARTSNQLRKQGIFVSWSGVRSIWLRHGLACFKKRLCALEEKIAKEGITLTEAQVTVLERKKHDDQVSGEIETEHPGYLGSQDTFYVGTLKGVRRIYQQTLVDTYSKVAF
;
A
#
# COMPACT_ATOMS: atom_id res chain seq x y z
N HIS A 1 6.76 6.52 -7.12
CA HIS A 1 7.16 6.16 -8.51
C HIS A 1 6.10 6.35 -9.61
N GLY A 2 4.79 6.46 -9.32
CA GLY A 2 3.78 6.57 -10.39
C GLY A 2 3.83 7.84 -11.25
N GLN A 3 4.00 9.01 -10.63
CA GLN A 3 3.88 10.31 -11.32
C GLN A 3 5.03 10.57 -12.32
N ALA A 4 6.26 10.19 -11.96
CA ALA A 4 7.42 10.29 -12.84
C ALA A 4 7.30 9.38 -14.06
N ARG A 5 6.80 8.14 -13.87
CA ARG A 5 6.54 7.22 -14.98
C ARG A 5 5.48 7.78 -15.94
N THR A 6 4.37 8.28 -15.42
CA THR A 6 3.30 8.89 -16.23
C THR A 6 3.81 10.11 -17.00
N SER A 7 4.60 10.99 -16.37
CA SER A 7 5.23 12.14 -17.02
C SER A 7 6.13 11.71 -18.19
N ASN A 8 6.99 10.70 -17.98
CA ASN A 8 7.84 10.15 -19.05
C ASN A 8 7.04 9.53 -20.20
N GLN A 9 5.92 8.88 -19.89
CA GLN A 9 5.07 8.23 -20.88
C GLN A 9 4.30 9.26 -21.73
N LEU A 10 3.79 10.32 -21.10
CA LEU A 10 3.20 11.48 -21.78
C LEU A 10 4.24 12.18 -22.68
N ARG A 11 5.48 12.30 -22.22
CA ARG A 11 6.56 12.91 -23.00
C ARG A 11 6.84 12.14 -24.30
N LYS A 12 6.77 10.80 -24.28
CA LYS A 12 6.89 9.97 -25.48
C LYS A 12 5.75 10.20 -26.48
N GLN A 13 4.59 10.67 -26.02
CA GLN A 13 3.45 11.05 -26.84
C GLN A 13 3.48 12.52 -27.27
N GLY A 14 4.58 13.25 -26.99
CA GLY A 14 4.72 14.68 -27.29
C GLY A 14 4.07 15.61 -26.26
N ILE A 15 3.54 15.08 -25.15
CA ILE A 15 2.87 15.87 -24.11
C ILE A 15 3.86 16.15 -22.97
N PHE A 16 4.24 17.42 -22.80
CA PHE A 16 5.22 17.84 -21.80
C PHE A 16 4.52 18.30 -20.51
N VAL A 17 4.44 17.41 -19.53
CA VAL A 17 3.92 17.71 -18.18
C VAL A 17 4.91 17.21 -17.15
N SER A 18 5.28 18.06 -16.19
CA SER A 18 6.17 17.68 -15.09
C SER A 18 5.54 16.65 -14.15
N TRP A 19 6.35 15.89 -13.42
CA TRP A 19 5.87 14.94 -12.42
C TRP A 19 4.98 15.61 -11.34
N SER A 20 5.32 16.83 -10.94
CA SER A 20 4.49 17.65 -10.04
C SER A 20 3.18 18.07 -10.70
N GLY A 21 3.20 18.44 -11.99
CA GLY A 21 1.99 18.75 -12.77
C GLY A 21 1.04 17.55 -12.87
N VAL A 22 1.58 16.35 -13.11
CA VAL A 22 0.80 15.09 -13.09
C VAL A 22 0.12 14.90 -11.74
N ARG A 23 0.82 15.17 -10.63
CA ARG A 23 0.23 15.10 -9.27
C ARG A 23 -0.92 16.07 -9.10
N SER A 24 -0.74 17.33 -9.50
CA SER A 24 -1.78 18.36 -9.39
C SER A 24 -3.02 18.03 -10.21
N ILE A 25 -2.84 17.50 -11.43
CA ILE A 25 -3.95 17.00 -12.26
C ILE A 25 -4.66 15.86 -11.54
N TRP A 26 -3.93 14.87 -11.02
CA TRP A 26 -4.53 13.77 -10.28
C TRP A 26 -5.31 14.23 -9.07
N LEU A 27 -4.81 15.20 -8.29
CA LEU A 27 -5.55 15.75 -7.15
C LEU A 27 -6.87 16.37 -7.57
N ARG A 28 -6.88 17.17 -8.65
CA ARG A 28 -8.09 17.82 -9.17
C ARG A 28 -9.15 16.84 -9.68
N HIS A 29 -8.73 15.71 -10.23
CA HIS A 29 -9.62 14.66 -10.73
C HIS A 29 -9.86 13.51 -9.75
N GLY A 30 -9.46 13.66 -8.48
CA GLY A 30 -9.63 12.62 -7.47
C GLY A 30 -8.74 11.39 -7.66
N LEU A 31 -7.75 11.40 -8.54
CA LEU A 31 -6.86 10.29 -8.89
C LEU A 31 -5.56 10.24 -8.05
N ALA A 32 -5.56 10.88 -6.87
CA ALA A 32 -4.35 11.15 -6.09
C ALA A 32 -3.63 9.89 -5.59
N CYS A 33 -4.40 8.86 -5.19
CA CYS A 33 -3.86 7.58 -4.72
C CYS A 33 -4.16 6.46 -5.72
N PHE A 34 -3.50 5.32 -5.53
CA PHE A 34 -3.72 4.16 -6.41
C PHE A 34 -5.16 3.65 -6.29
N LYS A 35 -5.71 3.51 -5.07
CA LYS A 35 -7.09 3.02 -4.84
C LYS A 35 -8.13 3.84 -5.61
N LYS A 36 -8.03 5.18 -5.56
CA LYS A 36 -8.94 6.06 -6.32
C LYS A 36 -8.77 5.93 -7.84
N ARG A 37 -7.53 5.73 -8.32
CA ARG A 37 -7.28 5.45 -9.75
C ARG A 37 -7.86 4.11 -10.20
N LEU A 38 -7.88 3.11 -9.31
CA LEU A 38 -8.48 1.81 -9.57
C LEU A 38 -10.00 1.92 -9.72
N CYS A 39 -10.66 2.57 -8.76
CA CYS A 39 -12.11 2.81 -8.81
C CYS A 39 -12.51 3.63 -10.05
N ALA A 40 -11.76 4.69 -10.38
CA ALA A 40 -11.99 5.45 -11.61
C ALA A 40 -11.79 4.61 -12.89
N LEU A 41 -10.89 3.61 -12.86
CA LEU A 41 -10.71 2.68 -13.97
C LEU A 41 -11.91 1.74 -14.11
N GLU A 42 -12.42 1.20 -13.00
CA GLU A 42 -13.63 0.34 -12.98
C GLU A 42 -14.85 1.09 -13.50
N GLU A 43 -15.09 2.33 -13.05
CA GLU A 43 -16.17 3.18 -13.56
C GLU A 43 -16.03 3.44 -15.05
N LYS A 44 -14.80 3.67 -15.53
CA LYS A 44 -14.53 3.92 -16.94
C LYS A 44 -14.77 2.66 -17.79
N ILE A 45 -14.37 1.49 -17.30
CA ILE A 45 -14.65 0.21 -17.95
C ILE A 45 -16.16 -0.02 -18.07
N ALA A 46 -16.91 0.23 -17.00
CA ALA A 46 -18.36 0.07 -16.99
C ALA A 46 -19.07 1.03 -17.96
N LYS A 47 -18.56 2.26 -18.13
CA LYS A 47 -19.15 3.27 -19.02
C LYS A 47 -18.78 3.09 -20.49
N GLU A 48 -17.52 2.77 -20.77
CA GLU A 48 -16.96 2.75 -22.13
C GLU A 48 -16.83 1.33 -22.70
N GLY A 49 -17.14 0.29 -21.93
CA GLY A 49 -17.05 -1.11 -22.39
C GLY A 49 -15.62 -1.55 -22.73
N ILE A 50 -14.62 -1.02 -22.02
CA ILE A 50 -13.20 -1.29 -22.31
C ILE A 50 -12.87 -2.74 -21.94
N THR A 51 -12.52 -3.55 -22.94
CA THR A 51 -12.00 -4.91 -22.71
C THR A 51 -10.55 -4.83 -22.24
N LEU A 52 -10.30 -5.28 -21.00
CA LEU A 52 -8.95 -5.41 -20.46
C LEU A 52 -8.23 -6.64 -21.03
N THR A 53 -6.91 -6.55 -21.17
CA THR A 53 -6.11 -7.75 -21.49
C THR A 53 -5.94 -8.63 -20.26
N GLU A 54 -5.74 -9.93 -20.47
CA GLU A 54 -5.58 -10.92 -19.38
C GLU A 54 -4.48 -10.52 -18.38
N ALA A 55 -3.35 -10.00 -18.87
CA ALA A 55 -2.27 -9.48 -18.04
C ALA A 55 -2.70 -8.29 -17.16
N GLN A 56 -3.62 -7.44 -17.62
CA GLN A 56 -4.16 -6.33 -16.83
C GLN A 56 -5.12 -6.86 -15.76
N VAL A 57 -5.96 -7.85 -16.09
CA VAL A 57 -6.86 -8.51 -15.13
C VAL A 57 -6.07 -9.16 -14.01
N THR A 58 -5.02 -9.92 -14.31
CA THR A 58 -4.17 -10.56 -13.29
C THR A 58 -3.53 -9.54 -12.34
N VAL A 59 -3.11 -8.37 -12.85
CA VAL A 59 -2.54 -7.30 -12.00
C VAL A 59 -3.60 -6.69 -11.09
N LEU A 60 -4.84 -6.53 -11.56
CA LEU A 60 -5.96 -6.05 -10.76
C LEU A 60 -6.33 -7.07 -9.66
N GLU A 61 -6.39 -8.35 -10.00
CA GLU A 61 -6.73 -9.43 -9.07
C GLU A 61 -5.66 -9.62 -7.98
N ARG A 62 -4.38 -9.65 -8.34
CA ARG A 62 -3.28 -9.71 -7.37
C ARG A 62 -3.36 -8.56 -6.37
N LYS A 63 -3.62 -7.35 -6.87
CA LYS A 63 -3.75 -6.20 -5.99
C LYS A 63 -4.97 -6.30 -5.07
N LYS A 64 -6.13 -6.76 -5.59
CA LYS A 64 -7.32 -6.97 -4.76
C LYS A 64 -7.04 -7.98 -3.64
N HIS A 65 -6.27 -9.02 -3.94
CA HIS A 65 -5.81 -10.01 -2.96
C HIS A 65 -4.82 -9.39 -1.96
N ASP A 66 -3.84 -8.59 -2.40
CA ASP A 66 -2.92 -7.88 -1.52
C ASP A 66 -3.67 -6.91 -0.57
N ASP A 67 -4.68 -6.20 -1.08
CA ASP A 67 -5.52 -5.30 -0.28
C ASP A 67 -6.40 -6.08 0.73
N GLN A 68 -6.79 -7.33 0.44
CA GLN A 68 -7.48 -8.23 1.38
C GLN A 68 -6.54 -8.81 2.44
N VAL A 69 -5.34 -9.23 2.04
CA VAL A 69 -4.31 -9.78 2.94
C VAL A 69 -3.73 -8.69 3.85
N SER A 70 -3.78 -7.43 3.41
CA SER A 70 -3.31 -6.26 4.16
C SER A 70 -4.26 -5.78 5.26
N GLY A 71 -5.44 -6.39 5.47
CA GLY A 71 -6.51 -5.78 6.25
C GLY A 71 -6.95 -6.54 7.49
N GLU A 72 -6.27 -6.27 8.61
CA GLU A 72 -6.65 -6.53 10.02
C GLU A 72 -6.97 -7.97 10.43
N ILE A 73 -6.11 -8.52 11.29
CA ILE A 73 -6.56 -9.59 12.18
C ILE A 73 -7.69 -9.00 13.02
N GLU A 74 -8.91 -9.50 12.83
CA GLU A 74 -10.06 -9.11 13.63
C GLU A 74 -9.74 -9.42 15.09
N THR A 75 -9.75 -8.38 15.90
CA THR A 75 -9.61 -8.48 17.35
C THR A 75 -10.80 -7.80 17.98
N GLU A 76 -11.43 -8.48 18.94
CA GLU A 76 -12.72 -8.02 19.47
C GLU A 76 -12.56 -7.10 20.67
N HIS A 77 -11.46 -7.24 21.43
CA HIS A 77 -11.19 -6.47 22.63
C HIS A 77 -9.69 -6.47 22.99
N PRO A 78 -9.22 -5.58 23.90
CA PRO A 78 -7.85 -5.64 24.40
C PRO A 78 -7.53 -7.01 25.04
N GLY A 79 -6.32 -7.50 24.86
CA GLY A 79 -5.86 -8.81 25.34
C GLY A 79 -6.30 -10.00 24.48
N TYR A 80 -7.04 -9.77 23.39
CA TYR A 80 -7.51 -10.84 22.50
C TYR A 80 -6.36 -11.51 21.74
N LEU A 81 -5.45 -10.71 21.17
CA LEU A 81 -4.28 -11.20 20.44
C LEU A 81 -3.11 -10.22 20.58
N GLY A 82 -1.95 -10.75 20.94
CA GLY A 82 -0.70 -10.02 20.97
C GLY A 82 0.22 -10.43 19.82
N SER A 83 0.91 -9.45 19.24
CA SER A 83 2.04 -9.67 18.34
C SER A 83 3.33 -9.56 19.16
N GLN A 84 4.11 -10.64 19.20
CA GLN A 84 5.33 -10.70 20.00
C GLN A 84 6.56 -10.77 19.08
N ASP A 85 7.52 -9.88 19.35
CA ASP A 85 8.80 -9.85 18.66
C ASP A 85 9.97 -9.92 19.63
N THR A 86 11.07 -10.50 19.16
CA THR A 86 12.35 -10.54 19.88
C THR A 86 13.43 -9.86 19.05
N PHE A 87 14.05 -8.82 19.60
CA PHE A 87 15.09 -8.03 18.95
C PHE A 87 16.43 -8.18 19.67
N TYR A 88 17.50 -8.48 18.94
CA TYR A 88 18.85 -8.52 19.51
C TYR A 88 19.38 -7.09 19.73
N VAL A 89 19.66 -6.75 20.98
CA VAL A 89 20.12 -5.40 21.37
C VAL A 89 21.64 -5.29 21.34
N GLY A 90 22.35 -6.34 21.78
CA GLY A 90 23.80 -6.29 21.88
C GLY A 90 24.36 -7.31 22.87
N THR A 91 25.64 -7.16 23.22
CA THR A 91 26.31 -8.00 24.22
C THR A 91 26.93 -7.13 25.29
N LEU A 92 26.65 -7.43 26.57
CA LEU A 92 27.26 -6.77 27.72
C LEU A 92 28.30 -7.68 28.37
N LYS A 93 29.48 -7.12 28.66
CA LYS A 93 30.56 -7.85 29.35
C LYS A 93 30.06 -8.30 30.72
N GLY A 94 30.19 -9.60 31.01
CA GLY A 94 29.72 -10.21 32.26
C GLY A 94 28.27 -10.71 32.24
N VAL A 95 27.42 -10.25 31.30
CA VAL A 95 26.01 -10.68 31.18
C VAL A 95 25.79 -11.59 29.97
N ARG A 96 26.49 -11.32 28.85
CA ARG A 96 26.34 -11.93 27.51
C ARG A 96 25.28 -11.21 26.65
N ARG A 97 24.68 -11.94 25.70
CA ARG A 97 23.77 -11.41 24.68
C ARG A 97 22.47 -10.95 25.33
N ILE A 98 22.00 -9.77 24.93
CA ILE A 98 20.75 -9.17 25.39
C ILE A 98 19.79 -9.12 24.22
N TYR A 99 18.59 -9.60 24.50
CA TYR A 99 17.47 -9.57 23.59
C TYR A 99 16.35 -8.79 24.27
N GLN A 100 15.78 -7.82 23.57
CA GLN A 100 14.56 -7.13 23.98
C GLN A 100 13.38 -7.95 23.46
N GLN A 101 12.42 -8.21 24.34
CA GLN A 101 11.13 -8.76 23.95
C GLN A 101 10.12 -7.62 23.98
N THR A 102 9.30 -7.52 22.95
CA THR A 102 8.23 -6.53 22.88
C THR A 102 6.94 -7.25 22.50
N LEU A 103 5.89 -6.98 23.26
CA LEU A 103 4.54 -7.50 23.01
C LEU A 103 3.64 -6.33 22.65
N VAL A 104 3.00 -6.37 21.48
CA VAL A 104 2.04 -5.37 21.04
C VAL A 104 0.65 -5.98 21.03
N ASP A 105 -0.28 -5.39 21.78
CA ASP A 105 -1.69 -5.75 21.72
C ASP A 105 -2.27 -5.33 20.37
N THR A 106 -2.76 -6.29 19.59
CA THR A 106 -3.19 -6.04 18.21
C THR A 106 -4.52 -5.30 18.11
N TYR A 107 -5.29 -5.21 19.20
CA TYR A 107 -6.50 -4.40 19.28
C TYR A 107 -6.18 -2.94 19.61
N SER A 108 -5.64 -2.71 20.81
CA SER A 108 -5.36 -1.38 21.38
C SER A 108 -4.11 -0.72 20.80
N LYS A 109 -3.27 -1.47 20.09
CA LYS A 109 -1.98 -1.02 19.54
C LYS A 109 -1.00 -0.52 20.61
N VAL A 110 -1.16 -1.00 21.86
CA VAL A 110 -0.28 -0.69 22.99
C VAL A 110 0.84 -1.73 23.08
N ALA A 111 2.07 -1.27 23.31
CA ALA A 111 3.26 -2.11 23.44
C ALA A 111 3.74 -2.21 24.89
N PHE A 112 4.24 -3.39 25.27
CA PHE A 112 4.84 -3.73 26.57
C PHE A 112 6.26 -4.25 26.40
#